data_AF-A0A8K0UXH8-F1
#
_entry.id   AF-A0A8K0UXH8-F1
#
_cell.length_a   1.000
_cell.length_b   1.000
_cell.length_c   1.000
_cell.angle_alpha   90.00
_cell.angle_beta   90.00
_cell.angle_gamma   90.00
#
_symmetry.space_group_name_H-M   'P 1'
#
loop_
_entity.id
_entity.type
_entity.pdbx_description
1 polymer ?
#
loop_
_entity_poly.entity_id
_entity_poly.type
_entity_poly.pdbx_seq_one_letter_code
_entity_poly.pdbx_strand_id
1 'polypeptide(L)'
;MAPTPFPKIVALDTDYTLFEGWLNDSFGKGAGAVQPAEDNLEPEGEWKIKDRSNPALAITLYKDVPGIIHDILLHGADIAIVARNDNKNLVDRALWYFKAEDKSGAKRPITDLVKYDEVYNQSKTAHFGKIHTYSKVDYSDMILFDDDAESNEVRHMLGVTFQVTRDSKGLTWEKYRHGIDVWKLAKSIRYPYLGQDRKLYPNAGFIGYTGVDEATLQLLVQGKTRIDTEESARWGYAIYIADDPAMANFFAEWIKGDTFGPQAETHVCEVWARDMNLWKQVPKIWYPEAYDHQTDNKHWNAWQIAWRQEDRDDWIEKMGVKRPYVLFSRHHWMEDMPIPQGQRFNEMVVYRQVQDALLLTIPLKPEQVVAKIKGGYKAYHELVKDWNIVVPPETREDSKSKGENLFA
;
A
#
# COMPACT_ATOMS: atom_id res chain seq x y z
N MET A 1 -31.04 -6.38 4.82
CA MET A 1 -29.69 -5.89 5.17
C MET A 1 -29.07 -5.34 3.89
N ALA A 2 -28.49 -4.14 3.90
CA ALA A 2 -27.74 -3.67 2.74
C ALA A 2 -26.56 -4.65 2.49
N PRO A 3 -26.21 -4.95 1.23
CA PRO A 3 -25.08 -5.82 0.95
C PRO A 3 -23.81 -5.26 1.58
N THR A 4 -23.06 -6.11 2.29
CA THR A 4 -21.76 -5.75 2.85
C THR A 4 -20.85 -5.29 1.70
N PRO A 5 -20.16 -4.14 1.81
CA PRO A 5 -19.30 -3.66 0.74
C PRO A 5 -18.20 -4.68 0.43
N PHE A 6 -17.93 -4.88 -0.86
CA PHE A 6 -16.94 -5.81 -1.39
C PHE A 6 -16.22 -5.17 -2.60
N PRO A 7 -14.92 -5.47 -2.85
CA PRO A 7 -14.21 -4.98 -4.03
C PRO A 7 -14.97 -5.27 -5.32
N LYS A 8 -14.86 -4.39 -6.32
CA LYS A 8 -15.42 -4.67 -7.65
C LYS A 8 -14.52 -5.60 -8.45
N ILE A 9 -13.21 -5.52 -8.22
CA ILE A 9 -12.20 -6.37 -8.86
C ILE A 9 -11.29 -6.95 -7.79
N VAL A 10 -11.12 -8.27 -7.81
CA VAL A 10 -10.12 -8.98 -7.01
C VAL A 10 -9.09 -9.54 -7.98
N ALA A 11 -7.87 -9.00 -7.90
CA ALA A 11 -6.74 -9.41 -8.71
C ALA A 11 -5.89 -10.42 -7.95
N LEU A 12 -5.45 -11.45 -8.66
CA LEU A 12 -4.69 -12.57 -8.12
C LEU A 12 -3.42 -12.74 -8.97
N ASP A 13 -2.25 -12.73 -8.33
CA ASP A 13 -1.04 -13.26 -8.94
C ASP A 13 -1.09 -14.79 -9.06
N THR A 14 -0.17 -15.42 -9.77
CA THR A 14 -0.18 -16.87 -10.03
C THR A 14 0.82 -17.63 -9.17
N ASP A 15 2.11 -17.42 -9.42
CA ASP A 15 3.20 -18.22 -8.86
C ASP A 15 3.33 -17.90 -7.37
N TYR A 16 3.37 -18.92 -6.50
CA TYR A 16 3.35 -18.76 -5.04
C TYR A 16 2.16 -18.00 -4.44
N THR A 17 1.16 -17.65 -5.26
CA THR A 17 -0.10 -17.03 -4.85
C THR A 17 -1.27 -18.00 -5.04
N LEU A 18 -1.55 -18.42 -6.28
CA LEU A 18 -2.60 -19.40 -6.59
C LEU A 18 -2.10 -20.84 -6.51
N PHE A 19 -0.85 -21.06 -6.90
CA PHE A 19 -0.21 -22.37 -6.82
C PHE A 19 1.23 -22.26 -6.32
N GLU A 20 1.69 -23.30 -5.63
CA GLU A 20 3.08 -23.46 -5.26
C GLU A 20 3.92 -23.78 -6.50
N GLY A 21 5.04 -23.09 -6.68
CA GLY A 21 6.02 -23.32 -7.75
C GLY A 21 6.06 -22.23 -8.81
N TRP A 22 7.19 -22.14 -9.51
CA TRP A 22 7.41 -21.20 -10.61
C TRP A 22 7.02 -21.81 -11.95
N LEU A 23 6.04 -21.24 -12.65
CA LEU A 23 5.63 -21.71 -13.97
C LEU A 23 6.38 -20.93 -15.05
N ASN A 24 7.64 -21.29 -15.29
CA ASN A 24 8.58 -20.53 -16.13
C ASN A 24 9.04 -21.29 -17.40
N ASP A 25 9.96 -20.68 -18.14
CA ASP A 25 10.56 -21.18 -19.40
C ASP A 25 11.22 -22.57 -19.32
N SER A 26 11.39 -23.12 -18.11
CA SER A 26 11.92 -24.48 -17.93
C SER A 26 10.91 -25.55 -18.36
N PHE A 27 9.62 -25.25 -18.33
CA PHE A 27 8.56 -26.15 -18.77
C PHE A 27 8.55 -26.31 -20.30
N GLY A 28 8.18 -27.50 -20.77
CA GLY A 28 8.14 -27.83 -22.19
C GLY A 28 9.52 -27.90 -22.84
N LYS A 29 10.57 -28.19 -22.07
CA LYS A 29 11.97 -28.31 -22.55
C LYS A 29 12.55 -29.70 -22.31
N GLY A 30 13.57 -30.04 -23.08
CA GLY A 30 14.34 -31.27 -22.92
C GLY A 30 13.85 -32.42 -23.81
N ALA A 31 14.45 -33.59 -23.61
CA ALA A 31 14.15 -34.77 -24.42
C ALA A 31 12.72 -35.28 -24.14
N GLY A 32 11.93 -35.45 -25.19
CA GLY A 32 10.55 -35.93 -25.10
C GLY A 32 9.51 -34.83 -24.79
N ALA A 33 9.92 -33.56 -24.73
CA ALA A 33 8.99 -32.44 -24.55
C ALA A 33 8.07 -32.28 -25.78
N VAL A 34 6.79 -32.01 -25.52
CA VAL A 34 5.80 -31.67 -26.54
C VAL A 34 5.78 -30.16 -26.79
N GLN A 35 5.53 -29.78 -28.05
CA GLN A 35 5.36 -28.39 -28.45
C GLN A 35 3.93 -28.15 -28.96
N PRO A 36 3.33 -26.98 -28.68
CA PRO A 36 3.90 -25.89 -27.88
C PRO A 36 4.02 -26.25 -26.39
N ALA A 37 4.82 -25.50 -25.62
CA ALA A 37 5.24 -25.87 -24.26
C ALA A 37 4.06 -26.15 -23.31
N GLU A 38 2.96 -25.43 -23.47
CA GLU A 38 1.70 -25.62 -22.73
C GLU A 38 1.07 -27.01 -22.92
N ASP A 39 1.26 -27.66 -24.07
CA ASP A 39 0.75 -29.02 -24.32
C ASP A 39 1.62 -30.11 -23.64
N ASN A 40 2.74 -29.70 -23.07
CA ASN A 40 3.59 -30.56 -22.25
C ASN A 40 3.13 -30.63 -20.77
N LEU A 41 2.19 -29.78 -20.36
CA LEU A 41 1.59 -29.84 -19.03
C LEU A 41 0.68 -31.06 -18.88
N GLU A 42 0.93 -31.85 -17.84
CA GLU A 42 0.18 -33.07 -17.50
C GLU A 42 -0.42 -32.93 -16.09
N PRO A 43 -1.77 -32.91 -15.96
CA PRO A 43 -2.43 -32.94 -14.66
C PRO A 43 -2.17 -34.25 -13.91
N GLU A 44 -1.88 -34.14 -12.62
CA GLU A 44 -1.74 -35.24 -11.67
C GLU A 44 -2.81 -35.06 -10.56
N GLY A 45 -4.04 -35.46 -10.87
CA GLY A 45 -5.21 -35.23 -10.00
C GLY A 45 -5.78 -33.81 -10.13
N GLU A 46 -6.56 -33.37 -9.14
CA GLU A 46 -7.22 -32.05 -9.16
C GLU A 46 -6.29 -30.89 -8.73
N TRP A 47 -5.19 -31.20 -8.04
CA TRP A 47 -4.40 -30.20 -7.32
C TRP A 47 -3.02 -29.95 -7.90
N LYS A 48 -2.51 -30.82 -8.76
CA LYS A 48 -1.12 -30.77 -9.21
C LYS A 48 -1.03 -30.89 -10.72
N ILE A 49 -0.10 -30.15 -11.30
CA ILE A 49 0.27 -30.23 -12.72
C ILE A 49 1.78 -30.39 -12.78
N LYS A 50 2.26 -31.30 -13.61
CA LYS A 50 3.68 -31.54 -13.84
C LYS A 50 4.05 -31.36 -15.31
N ASP A 51 5.32 -31.12 -15.56
CA ASP A 51 5.89 -31.22 -16.89
C ASP A 51 6.06 -32.69 -17.28
N ARG A 52 5.54 -33.09 -18.45
CA ARG A 52 5.62 -34.48 -18.93
C ARG A 52 7.05 -34.96 -19.14
N SER A 53 7.92 -34.08 -19.66
CA SER A 53 9.33 -34.41 -19.95
C SER A 53 10.24 -34.33 -18.73
N ASN A 54 9.83 -33.60 -17.69
CA ASN A 54 10.55 -33.48 -16.44
C ASN A 54 9.59 -33.39 -15.24
N PRO A 55 9.18 -34.53 -14.65
CA PRO A 55 8.24 -34.55 -13.52
C PRO A 55 8.68 -33.80 -12.26
N ALA A 56 9.95 -33.38 -12.15
CA ALA A 56 10.43 -32.53 -11.07
C ALA A 56 9.96 -31.07 -11.21
N LEU A 57 9.61 -30.63 -12.42
CA LEU A 57 8.93 -29.36 -12.66
C LEU A 57 7.43 -29.59 -12.47
N ALA A 58 6.89 -29.07 -11.37
CA ALA A 58 5.49 -29.19 -11.05
C ALA A 58 4.99 -27.96 -10.29
N ILE A 59 3.70 -27.71 -10.41
CA ILE A 59 2.98 -26.70 -9.63
C ILE A 59 1.80 -27.35 -8.92
N THR A 60 1.45 -26.84 -7.73
CA THR A 60 0.36 -27.38 -6.91
C THR A 60 -0.59 -26.26 -6.47
N LEU A 61 -1.86 -26.32 -6.87
CA LEU A 61 -2.88 -25.36 -6.48
C LEU A 61 -3.06 -25.35 -4.96
N TYR A 62 -3.04 -24.16 -4.36
CA TYR A 62 -3.29 -24.04 -2.93
C TYR A 62 -4.75 -24.39 -2.59
N LYS A 63 -4.93 -25.17 -1.52
CA LYS A 63 -6.21 -25.79 -1.14
C LYS A 63 -7.40 -24.82 -1.00
N ASP A 64 -7.15 -23.59 -0.57
CA ASP A 64 -8.21 -22.61 -0.27
C ASP A 64 -8.63 -21.84 -1.54
N VAL A 65 -7.80 -21.84 -2.59
CA VAL A 65 -7.98 -21.04 -3.80
C VAL A 65 -9.31 -21.30 -4.51
N PRO A 66 -9.76 -22.56 -4.73
CA PRO A 66 -11.08 -22.80 -5.32
C PRO A 66 -12.23 -22.19 -4.54
N GLY A 67 -12.17 -22.25 -3.19
CA GLY A 67 -13.18 -21.66 -2.32
C GLY A 67 -13.14 -20.13 -2.32
N ILE A 68 -11.95 -19.54 -2.40
CA ILE A 68 -11.76 -18.09 -2.51
C ILE A 68 -12.32 -17.56 -3.83
N ILE A 69 -12.03 -18.22 -4.95
CA ILE A 69 -12.59 -17.87 -6.26
C ILE A 69 -14.12 -17.90 -6.22
N HIS A 70 -14.69 -18.95 -5.62
CA HIS A 70 -16.14 -19.06 -5.45
C HIS A 70 -16.72 -17.90 -4.62
N ASP A 71 -16.09 -17.54 -3.50
CA ASP A 71 -16.52 -16.43 -2.64
C ASP A 71 -16.47 -15.06 -3.35
N ILE A 72 -15.41 -14.80 -4.12
CA ILE A 72 -15.28 -13.58 -4.93
C ILE A 72 -16.47 -13.46 -5.90
N LEU A 73 -16.80 -14.55 -6.59
CA LEU A 73 -17.90 -14.60 -7.54
C LEU A 73 -19.27 -14.44 -6.86
N LEU A 74 -19.48 -15.08 -5.70
CA LEU A 74 -20.72 -14.93 -4.91
C LEU A 74 -20.96 -13.47 -4.50
N HIS A 75 -19.90 -12.72 -4.17
CA HIS A 75 -19.98 -11.30 -3.86
C HIS A 75 -20.11 -10.40 -5.08
N GLY A 76 -20.10 -10.96 -6.30
CA GLY A 76 -20.33 -10.22 -7.52
C GLY A 76 -19.11 -9.49 -8.08
N ALA A 77 -17.92 -9.73 -7.52
CA ALA A 77 -16.69 -9.15 -8.03
C ALA A 77 -16.20 -9.84 -9.29
N ASP A 78 -15.51 -9.08 -10.13
CA ASP A 78 -14.76 -9.62 -11.25
C ASP A 78 -13.40 -10.15 -10.75
N ILE A 79 -12.95 -11.27 -11.32
CA ILE A 79 -11.60 -11.82 -11.09
C ILE A 79 -10.66 -11.29 -12.16
N ALA A 80 -9.49 -10.82 -11.73
CA ALA A 80 -8.38 -10.54 -12.60
C ALA A 80 -7.18 -11.45 -12.29
N ILE A 81 -6.53 -11.98 -13.32
CA ILE A 81 -5.20 -12.57 -13.19
C ILE A 81 -4.19 -11.50 -13.60
N VAL A 82 -3.22 -11.24 -12.73
CA VAL A 82 -2.14 -10.29 -12.99
C VAL A 82 -0.82 -10.96 -12.66
N ALA A 83 -0.03 -11.36 -13.64
CA ALA A 83 1.18 -12.15 -13.40
C ALA A 83 2.36 -11.65 -14.23
N ARG A 84 3.52 -11.51 -13.56
CA ARG A 84 4.79 -11.16 -14.20
C ARG A 84 5.43 -12.40 -14.81
N ASN A 85 4.87 -12.86 -15.92
CA ASN A 85 5.29 -14.10 -16.57
C ASN A 85 5.31 -13.93 -18.10
N ASP A 86 6.38 -14.40 -18.74
CA ASP A 86 6.55 -14.33 -20.20
C ASP A 86 5.79 -15.44 -20.95
N ASN A 87 5.27 -16.45 -20.26
CA ASN A 87 4.62 -17.63 -20.84
C ASN A 87 3.11 -17.63 -20.61
N LYS A 88 2.40 -16.66 -21.18
CA LYS A 88 0.95 -16.54 -21.02
C LYS A 88 0.19 -17.84 -21.33
N ASN A 89 0.45 -18.50 -22.46
CA ASN A 89 -0.25 -19.74 -22.83
C ASN A 89 -0.03 -20.87 -21.82
N LEU A 90 1.15 -20.91 -21.18
CA LEU A 90 1.49 -21.91 -20.17
C LEU A 90 0.67 -21.67 -18.90
N VAL A 91 0.61 -20.42 -18.44
CA VAL A 91 -0.22 -19.98 -17.32
C VAL A 91 -1.70 -20.27 -17.58
N ASP A 92 -2.21 -19.87 -18.74
CA ASP A 92 -3.61 -20.11 -19.14
C ASP A 92 -3.94 -21.61 -19.14
N ARG A 93 -3.02 -22.44 -19.65
CA ARG A 93 -3.23 -23.88 -19.67
C ARG A 93 -3.23 -24.49 -18.27
N ALA A 94 -2.37 -24.03 -17.38
CA ALA A 94 -2.38 -24.45 -15.99
C ALA A 94 -3.69 -24.08 -15.30
N LEU A 95 -4.13 -22.82 -15.44
CA LEU A 95 -5.40 -22.34 -14.90
C LEU A 95 -6.62 -23.00 -15.54
N TRP A 96 -6.51 -23.51 -16.78
CA TRP A 96 -7.57 -24.29 -17.41
C TRP A 96 -7.73 -25.68 -16.80
N TYR A 97 -6.61 -26.33 -16.43
CA TYR A 97 -6.64 -27.62 -15.76
C TYR A 97 -7.14 -27.52 -14.31
N PHE A 98 -6.75 -26.47 -13.60
CA PHE A 98 -7.28 -26.17 -12.28
C PHE A 98 -8.73 -25.71 -12.36
N LYS A 99 -9.52 -26.07 -11.34
CA LYS A 99 -10.96 -25.82 -11.33
C LYS A 99 -11.42 -25.17 -10.04
N ALA A 100 -12.43 -24.31 -10.16
CA ALA A 100 -13.14 -23.69 -9.04
C ALA A 100 -14.65 -23.69 -9.33
N GLU A 101 -15.46 -23.40 -8.31
CA GLU A 101 -16.92 -23.32 -8.47
C GLU A 101 -17.36 -21.92 -8.91
N ASP A 102 -18.21 -21.86 -9.93
CA ASP A 102 -18.89 -20.62 -10.32
C ASP A 102 -19.96 -20.20 -9.29
N LYS A 103 -20.68 -19.10 -9.54
CA LYS A 103 -21.75 -18.60 -8.65
C LYS A 103 -22.88 -19.61 -8.39
N SER A 104 -23.06 -20.58 -9.29
CA SER A 104 -24.09 -21.62 -9.19
C SER A 104 -23.59 -22.89 -8.48
N GLY A 105 -22.32 -22.94 -8.10
CA GLY A 105 -21.67 -24.13 -7.53
C GLY A 105 -21.16 -25.10 -8.60
N ALA A 106 -21.18 -24.74 -9.89
CA ALA A 106 -20.68 -25.62 -10.94
C ALA A 106 -19.17 -25.51 -11.05
N LYS A 107 -18.45 -26.65 -10.98
CA LYS A 107 -16.99 -26.70 -11.19
C LYS A 107 -16.64 -26.34 -12.65
N ARG A 108 -15.80 -25.33 -12.83
CA ARG A 108 -15.29 -24.87 -14.14
C ARG A 108 -13.77 -24.67 -14.10
N PRO A 109 -13.09 -24.73 -15.26
CA PRO A 109 -11.74 -24.18 -15.41
C PRO A 109 -11.63 -22.78 -14.79
N ILE A 110 -10.54 -22.48 -14.09
CA ILE A 110 -10.36 -21.14 -13.51
C ILE A 110 -10.35 -20.07 -14.62
N THR A 111 -9.76 -20.37 -15.79
CA THR A 111 -9.77 -19.47 -16.95
C THR A 111 -11.17 -19.02 -17.39
N ASP A 112 -12.19 -19.88 -17.28
CA ASP A 112 -13.57 -19.53 -17.63
C ASP A 112 -14.21 -18.53 -16.65
N LEU A 113 -13.60 -18.34 -15.47
CA LEU A 113 -14.09 -17.49 -14.38
C LEU A 113 -13.34 -16.14 -14.32
N VAL A 114 -12.24 -16.02 -15.05
CA VAL A 114 -11.40 -14.82 -15.11
C VAL A 114 -11.98 -13.85 -16.13
N LYS A 115 -12.09 -12.57 -15.75
CA LYS A 115 -12.59 -11.52 -16.65
C LYS A 115 -11.47 -10.68 -17.25
N TYR A 116 -10.42 -10.42 -16.48
CA TYR A 116 -9.25 -9.68 -16.93
C TYR A 116 -8.03 -10.58 -16.76
N ASP A 117 -7.27 -10.74 -17.83
CA ASP A 117 -6.20 -11.72 -17.92
C ASP A 117 -4.94 -11.02 -18.45
N GLU A 118 -4.22 -10.41 -17.53
CA GLU A 118 -3.03 -9.61 -17.80
C GLU A 118 -1.81 -10.43 -17.34
N VAL A 119 -1.28 -11.27 -18.24
CA VAL A 119 -0.10 -12.11 -17.98
C VAL A 119 1.00 -11.72 -18.95
N TYR A 120 1.96 -10.94 -18.46
CA TYR A 120 3.15 -10.50 -19.19
C TYR A 120 4.17 -9.88 -18.22
N ASN A 121 5.45 -9.90 -18.58
CA ASN A 121 6.52 -9.42 -17.70
C ASN A 121 6.65 -7.88 -17.68
N GLN A 122 5.73 -7.21 -16.98
CA GLN A 122 5.78 -5.75 -16.71
C GLN A 122 5.39 -5.43 -15.25
N SER A 123 5.56 -4.17 -14.82
CA SER A 123 5.14 -3.75 -13.47
C SER A 123 3.66 -4.03 -13.21
N LYS A 124 3.27 -4.32 -11.97
CA LYS A 124 1.85 -4.54 -11.63
C LYS A 124 1.05 -3.25 -11.81
N THR A 125 1.69 -2.09 -11.71
CA THR A 125 1.09 -0.82 -12.08
C THR A 125 0.64 -0.76 -13.56
N ALA A 126 1.40 -1.36 -14.48
CA ALA A 126 1.00 -1.45 -15.89
C ALA A 126 -0.21 -2.37 -16.12
N HIS A 127 -0.25 -3.52 -15.44
CA HIS A 127 -1.38 -4.45 -15.43
C HIS A 127 -2.67 -3.75 -14.97
N PHE A 128 -2.61 -3.09 -13.82
CA PHE A 128 -3.75 -2.33 -13.30
C PHE A 128 -4.16 -1.16 -14.20
N GLY A 129 -3.21 -0.52 -14.89
CA GLY A 129 -3.50 0.50 -15.90
C GLY A 129 -4.35 -0.02 -17.07
N LYS A 130 -4.08 -1.24 -17.54
CA LYS A 130 -4.90 -1.91 -18.57
C LYS A 130 -6.28 -2.27 -18.03
N ILE A 131 -6.35 -2.89 -16.86
CA ILE A 131 -7.62 -3.25 -16.20
C ILE A 131 -8.49 -2.00 -15.99
N HIS A 132 -7.92 -0.90 -15.48
CA HIS A 132 -8.64 0.35 -15.30
C HIS A 132 -9.13 0.93 -16.63
N THR A 133 -8.34 0.83 -17.70
CA THR A 133 -8.74 1.29 -19.03
C THR A 133 -9.98 0.57 -19.54
N TYR A 134 -10.08 -0.74 -19.36
CA TYR A 134 -11.23 -1.53 -19.81
C TYR A 134 -12.42 -1.47 -18.86
N SER A 135 -12.18 -1.62 -17.56
CA SER A 135 -13.24 -1.72 -16.54
C SER A 135 -13.84 -0.36 -16.16
N LYS A 136 -13.05 0.73 -16.26
CA LYS A 136 -13.36 2.05 -15.69
C LYS A 136 -13.64 2.03 -14.19
N VAL A 137 -13.27 0.96 -13.50
CA VAL A 137 -13.39 0.84 -12.05
C VAL A 137 -12.27 1.65 -11.41
N ASP A 138 -12.60 2.42 -10.38
CA ASP A 138 -11.62 3.19 -9.62
C ASP A 138 -10.66 2.25 -8.89
N TYR A 139 -9.36 2.57 -8.85
CA TYR A 139 -8.35 1.72 -8.20
C TYR A 139 -8.69 1.39 -6.75
N SER A 140 -9.38 2.30 -6.05
CA SER A 140 -9.79 2.04 -4.68
C SER A 140 -10.86 0.98 -4.53
N ASP A 141 -11.57 0.62 -5.61
CA ASP A 141 -12.52 -0.49 -5.66
C ASP A 141 -11.83 -1.82 -6.01
N MET A 142 -10.49 -1.85 -6.05
CA MET A 142 -9.70 -3.04 -6.39
C MET A 142 -8.82 -3.50 -5.23
N ILE A 143 -8.50 -4.79 -5.23
CA ILE A 143 -7.51 -5.42 -4.35
C ILE A 143 -6.61 -6.37 -5.14
N LEU A 144 -5.33 -6.42 -4.79
CA LEU A 144 -4.34 -7.38 -5.29
C LEU A 144 -3.91 -8.32 -4.15
N PHE A 145 -3.92 -9.61 -4.42
CA PHE A 145 -3.22 -10.64 -3.64
C PHE A 145 -2.00 -11.15 -4.43
N ASP A 146 -0.84 -11.14 -3.81
CA ASP A 146 0.46 -11.42 -4.44
C ASP A 146 1.47 -11.86 -3.36
N ASP A 147 2.41 -12.74 -3.67
CA ASP A 147 3.45 -13.14 -2.72
C ASP A 147 4.66 -12.19 -2.74
N ASP A 148 4.88 -11.49 -3.86
CA ASP A 148 5.98 -10.55 -4.03
C ASP A 148 5.62 -9.18 -3.44
N ALA A 149 6.30 -8.80 -2.35
CA ALA A 149 6.11 -7.51 -1.73
C ALA A 149 6.39 -6.35 -2.70
N GLU A 150 7.23 -6.49 -3.74
CA GLU A 150 7.46 -5.42 -4.73
C GLU A 150 6.18 -4.97 -5.43
N SER A 151 5.21 -5.89 -5.59
CA SER A 151 3.88 -5.60 -6.15
C SER A 151 3.09 -4.57 -5.32
N ASN A 152 3.52 -4.28 -4.08
CA ASN A 152 3.01 -3.19 -3.25
C ASN A 152 3.12 -1.80 -3.89
N GLU A 153 3.90 -1.65 -4.98
CA GLU A 153 3.89 -0.45 -5.81
C GLU A 153 2.47 -0.01 -6.22
N VAL A 154 1.53 -0.95 -6.45
CA VAL A 154 0.14 -0.62 -6.83
C VAL A 154 -0.60 0.13 -5.72
N ARG A 155 -0.25 -0.15 -4.45
CA ARG A 155 -0.80 0.54 -3.29
C ARG A 155 -0.33 1.97 -3.23
N HIS A 156 0.97 2.21 -3.46
CA HIS A 156 1.54 3.54 -3.42
C HIS A 156 1.18 4.39 -4.64
N MET A 157 1.34 3.83 -5.85
CA MET A 157 1.22 4.57 -7.11
C MET A 157 -0.23 4.78 -7.55
N LEU A 158 -1.10 3.79 -7.30
CA LEU A 158 -2.47 3.78 -7.86
C LEU A 158 -3.56 3.85 -6.78
N GLY A 159 -3.25 3.47 -5.53
CA GLY A 159 -4.24 3.41 -4.44
C GLY A 159 -5.05 2.12 -4.41
N VAL A 160 -4.59 1.07 -5.11
CA VAL A 160 -5.14 -0.29 -5.02
C VAL A 160 -4.86 -0.87 -3.63
N THR A 161 -5.79 -1.62 -3.03
CA THR A 161 -5.46 -2.34 -1.79
C THR A 161 -4.52 -3.50 -2.12
N PHE A 162 -3.41 -3.62 -1.39
CA PHE A 162 -2.45 -4.70 -1.58
C PHE A 162 -2.43 -5.61 -0.35
N GLN A 163 -2.44 -6.93 -0.59
CA GLN A 163 -2.31 -7.94 0.45
C GLN A 163 -1.27 -8.98 0.07
N VAL A 164 -0.13 -8.95 0.77
CA VAL A 164 0.93 -9.94 0.57
C VAL A 164 0.55 -11.33 1.08
N THR A 165 0.89 -12.37 0.33
CA THR A 165 0.84 -13.79 0.72
C THR A 165 2.24 -14.30 1.09
N ARG A 166 2.69 -13.96 2.30
CA ARG A 166 4.05 -14.24 2.79
C ARG A 166 4.35 -15.75 2.92
N ASP A 167 5.65 -16.05 3.02
CA ASP A 167 6.24 -17.34 3.42
C ASP A 167 5.95 -18.52 2.48
N SER A 168 5.69 -18.26 1.19
CA SER A 168 5.36 -19.30 0.21
C SER A 168 4.17 -20.20 0.62
N LYS A 169 3.28 -19.69 1.47
CA LYS A 169 2.07 -20.40 1.93
C LYS A 169 0.89 -20.25 0.98
N GLY A 170 1.03 -19.40 -0.05
CA GLY A 170 -0.04 -19.10 -0.98
C GLY A 170 -1.15 -18.26 -0.38
N LEU A 171 -2.17 -18.05 -1.21
CA LEU A 171 -3.40 -17.40 -0.81
C LEU A 171 -4.26 -18.36 0.03
N THR A 172 -4.25 -18.12 1.34
CA THR A 172 -5.09 -18.83 2.32
C THR A 172 -6.39 -18.08 2.57
N TRP A 173 -7.40 -18.78 3.09
CA TRP A 173 -8.68 -18.16 3.47
C TRP A 173 -8.51 -17.03 4.50
N GLU A 174 -7.57 -17.18 5.44
CA GLU A 174 -7.25 -16.17 6.44
C GLU A 174 -6.69 -14.89 5.80
N LYS A 175 -5.69 -15.03 4.93
CA LYS A 175 -5.07 -13.88 4.24
C LYS A 175 -6.03 -13.21 3.28
N TYR A 176 -6.85 -13.98 2.58
CA TYR A 176 -7.94 -13.46 1.77
C TYR A 176 -8.90 -12.59 2.58
N ARG A 177 -9.47 -13.13 3.68
CA ARG A 177 -10.38 -12.38 4.54
C ARG A 177 -9.74 -11.14 5.15
N HIS A 178 -8.49 -11.26 5.61
CA HIS A 178 -7.75 -10.12 6.13
C HIS A 178 -7.60 -9.01 5.06
N GLY A 179 -7.22 -9.35 3.83
CA GLY A 179 -7.12 -8.38 2.73
C GLY A 179 -8.46 -7.70 2.42
N ILE A 180 -9.55 -8.45 2.40
CA ILE A 180 -10.90 -7.90 2.23
C ILE A 180 -11.27 -6.94 3.38
N ASP A 181 -10.90 -7.25 4.62
CA ASP A 181 -11.15 -6.39 5.78
C ASP A 181 -10.33 -5.09 5.72
N VAL A 182 -9.06 -5.16 5.28
CA VAL A 182 -8.22 -3.97 5.01
C VAL A 182 -8.86 -3.09 3.94
N TRP A 183 -9.36 -3.69 2.85
CA TRP A 183 -10.08 -2.94 1.81
C TRP A 183 -11.34 -2.27 2.36
N LYS A 184 -12.16 -2.99 3.16
CA LYS A 184 -13.37 -2.42 3.78
C LYS A 184 -13.04 -1.25 4.69
N LEU A 185 -11.98 -1.35 5.49
CA LEU A 185 -11.53 -0.27 6.35
C LEU A 185 -11.10 0.94 5.50
N ALA A 186 -10.30 0.72 4.45
CA ALA A 186 -9.90 1.78 3.52
C ALA A 186 -11.10 2.44 2.79
N LYS A 187 -12.20 1.71 2.58
CA LYS A 187 -13.45 2.28 2.06
C LYS A 187 -14.21 3.09 3.10
N SER A 188 -14.26 2.61 4.34
CA SER A 188 -15.05 3.23 5.42
C SER A 188 -14.57 4.64 5.80
N ILE A 189 -13.28 4.94 5.58
CA ILE A 189 -12.69 6.24 5.90
C ILE A 189 -12.78 7.26 4.75
N ARG A 190 -13.39 6.93 3.61
CA ARG A 190 -13.43 7.83 2.45
C ARG A 190 -14.43 8.96 2.61
N TYR A 191 -13.95 10.17 2.46
CA TYR A 191 -14.74 11.38 2.24
C TYR A 191 -14.44 11.94 0.84
N PRO A 192 -15.43 12.33 0.02
CA PRO A 192 -15.17 12.79 -1.35
C PRO A 192 -14.33 14.07 -1.40
N TYR A 193 -13.53 14.22 -2.45
CA TYR A 193 -12.91 15.50 -2.77
C TYR A 193 -13.94 16.42 -3.41
N LEU A 194 -14.23 17.55 -2.76
CA LEU A 194 -15.22 18.53 -3.22
C LEU A 194 -14.56 19.75 -3.87
N GLY A 195 -13.23 19.82 -3.88
CA GLY A 195 -12.44 20.96 -4.35
C GLY A 195 -11.53 21.55 -3.27
N GLN A 196 -10.82 22.62 -3.62
CA GLN A 196 -9.81 23.26 -2.75
C GLN A 196 -10.39 24.17 -1.66
N ASP A 197 -11.64 24.62 -1.78
CA ASP A 197 -12.23 25.50 -0.76
C ASP A 197 -12.54 24.71 0.52
N ARG A 198 -11.80 25.02 1.59
CA ARG A 198 -11.99 24.44 2.93
C ARG A 198 -13.44 24.52 3.42
N LYS A 199 -14.21 25.54 3.01
CA LYS A 199 -15.61 25.72 3.42
C LYS A 199 -16.53 24.62 2.91
N LEU A 200 -16.12 23.85 1.91
CA LEU A 200 -16.85 22.69 1.41
C LEU A 200 -16.82 21.49 2.39
N TYR A 201 -15.99 21.58 3.43
CA TYR A 201 -15.77 20.51 4.40
C TYR A 201 -16.14 20.99 5.81
N PRO A 202 -17.42 20.90 6.20
CA PRO A 202 -17.89 21.49 7.46
C PRO A 202 -17.24 20.86 8.70
N ASN A 203 -16.80 19.60 8.61
CA ASN A 203 -16.10 18.87 9.68
C ASN A 203 -14.58 18.82 9.48
N ALA A 204 -14.02 19.64 8.58
CA ALA A 204 -12.58 19.62 8.36
C ALA A 204 -11.82 20.07 9.60
N GLY A 205 -10.67 19.44 9.84
CA GLY A 205 -9.78 19.82 10.93
C GLY A 205 -8.33 19.79 10.50
N PHE A 206 -7.59 20.74 11.06
CA PHE A 206 -6.17 20.90 10.82
C PHE A 206 -5.40 19.73 11.43
N ILE A 207 -4.48 19.15 10.68
CA ILE A 207 -3.68 18.01 11.13
C ILE A 207 -2.17 18.23 11.05
N GLY A 208 -1.68 19.30 10.42
CA GLY A 208 -0.26 19.65 10.40
C GLY A 208 0.17 20.39 9.13
N TYR A 209 1.48 20.46 8.93
CA TYR A 209 2.12 21.13 7.80
C TYR A 209 3.01 20.15 7.03
N THR A 210 3.14 20.31 5.73
CA THR A 210 4.03 19.49 4.90
C THR A 210 4.84 20.37 3.97
N GLY A 211 6.10 20.01 3.76
CA GLY A 211 6.96 20.58 2.72
C GLY A 211 6.98 19.63 1.52
N VAL A 212 6.72 20.13 0.32
CA VAL A 212 6.62 19.32 -0.90
C VAL A 212 7.24 20.05 -2.09
N ASP A 213 7.68 19.29 -3.09
CA ASP A 213 8.03 19.82 -4.41
C ASP A 213 6.78 20.23 -5.21
N GLU A 214 6.98 21.02 -6.27
CA GLU A 214 5.90 21.51 -7.15
C GLU A 214 5.10 20.37 -7.81
N ALA A 215 5.74 19.28 -8.25
CA ALA A 215 5.01 18.18 -8.90
C ALA A 215 4.09 17.46 -7.89
N THR A 216 4.55 17.24 -6.66
CA THR A 216 3.70 16.74 -5.57
C THR A 216 2.58 17.73 -5.24
N LEU A 217 2.86 19.03 -5.17
CA LEU A 217 1.84 20.05 -4.92
C LEU A 217 0.71 19.98 -5.95
N GLN A 218 1.05 19.92 -7.25
CA GLN A 218 0.06 19.87 -8.34
C GLN A 218 -0.89 18.67 -8.24
N LEU A 219 -0.41 17.53 -7.73
CA LEU A 219 -1.24 16.37 -7.45
C LEU A 219 -2.17 16.63 -6.25
N LEU A 220 -1.62 17.11 -5.14
CA LEU A 220 -2.35 17.30 -3.89
C LEU A 220 -3.48 18.33 -4.03
N VAL A 221 -3.27 19.43 -4.76
CA VAL A 221 -4.31 20.45 -4.97
C VAL A 221 -5.46 19.97 -5.86
N GLN A 222 -5.31 18.82 -6.52
CA GLN A 222 -6.36 18.16 -7.28
C GLN A 222 -7.06 17.05 -6.49
N GLY A 223 -6.76 16.90 -5.20
CA GLY A 223 -7.26 15.81 -4.37
C GLY A 223 -6.66 14.45 -4.72
N LYS A 224 -5.55 14.43 -5.46
CA LYS A 224 -4.72 13.24 -5.67
C LYS A 224 -3.67 13.19 -4.55
N THR A 225 -2.68 12.30 -4.65
CA THR A 225 -1.67 12.14 -3.61
C THR A 225 -0.26 12.21 -4.18
N ARG A 226 0.69 12.31 -3.26
CA ARG A 226 2.10 12.08 -3.53
C ARG A 226 2.33 10.67 -4.08
N ILE A 227 3.07 10.58 -5.18
CA ILE A 227 3.53 9.34 -5.84
C ILE A 227 5.05 9.35 -6.06
N ASP A 228 5.75 10.32 -5.47
CA ASP A 228 7.19 10.43 -5.57
C ASP A 228 7.88 9.27 -4.83
N THR A 229 8.91 8.72 -5.48
CA THR A 229 9.76 7.66 -4.95
C THR A 229 11.21 8.09 -4.75
N GLU A 230 11.56 9.32 -5.13
CA GLU A 230 12.94 9.82 -5.16
C GLU A 230 13.35 10.54 -3.86
N GLU A 231 12.45 11.29 -3.22
CA GLU A 231 12.79 11.99 -1.97
C GLU A 231 13.10 10.99 -0.87
N SER A 232 14.15 11.26 -0.10
CA SER A 232 14.54 10.44 1.05
C SER A 232 13.38 10.25 2.04
N ALA A 233 13.04 8.98 2.32
CA ALA A 233 11.87 8.59 3.06
C ALA A 233 12.17 7.37 3.95
N ARG A 234 12.15 7.60 5.28
CA ARG A 234 12.50 6.57 6.28
C ARG A 234 11.36 5.64 6.69
N TRP A 235 10.13 5.99 6.37
CA TRP A 235 8.92 5.20 6.60
C TRP A 235 8.23 4.79 5.30
N GLY A 236 8.97 4.74 4.20
CA GLY A 236 8.48 4.38 2.87
C GLY A 236 7.72 5.52 2.19
N TYR A 237 7.11 5.18 1.06
CA TYR A 237 6.50 6.16 0.16
C TYR A 237 5.15 6.66 0.69
N ALA A 238 5.21 7.79 1.40
CA ALA A 238 4.09 8.43 2.08
C ALA A 238 4.26 9.96 2.07
N ILE A 239 3.25 10.70 2.54
CA ILE A 239 3.42 12.12 2.83
C ILE A 239 3.83 12.31 4.29
N TYR A 240 4.84 13.14 4.50
CA TYR A 240 5.38 13.47 5.81
C TYR A 240 4.83 14.83 6.24
N ILE A 241 4.26 14.86 7.45
CA ILE A 241 3.53 16.01 7.97
C ILE A 241 4.10 16.33 9.36
N ALA A 242 4.62 17.53 9.52
CA ALA A 242 5.10 18.07 10.79
C ALA A 242 3.98 18.80 11.53
N ASP A 243 4.01 18.76 12.87
CA ASP A 243 3.18 19.62 13.70
C ASP A 243 3.68 21.07 13.70
N ASP A 244 5.01 21.25 13.61
CA ASP A 244 5.69 22.54 13.52
C ASP A 244 5.83 23.03 12.06
N PRO A 245 5.28 24.22 11.71
CA PRO A 245 5.45 24.80 10.38
C PRO A 245 6.92 25.16 10.05
N ALA A 246 7.76 25.43 11.06
CA ALA A 246 9.19 25.66 10.82
C ALA A 246 9.87 24.38 10.32
N MET A 247 9.45 23.22 10.83
CA MET A 247 9.97 21.94 10.39
C MET A 247 9.48 21.56 9.00
N ALA A 248 8.22 21.83 8.66
CA ALA A 248 7.73 21.66 7.29
C ALA A 248 8.49 22.58 6.31
N ASN A 249 8.81 23.81 6.70
CA ASN A 249 9.63 24.72 5.91
C ASN A 249 11.07 24.21 5.73
N PHE A 250 11.68 23.68 6.80
CA PHE A 250 12.99 23.04 6.71
C PHE A 250 12.99 21.89 5.69
N PHE A 251 12.00 21.00 5.72
CA PHE A 251 11.91 19.90 4.74
C PHE A 251 11.64 20.38 3.32
N ALA A 252 10.84 21.43 3.13
CA ALA A 252 10.66 22.05 1.81
C ALA A 252 11.99 22.57 1.24
N GLU A 253 12.86 23.17 2.06
CA GLU A 253 14.19 23.61 1.61
C GLU A 253 15.15 22.43 1.44
N TRP A 254 15.06 21.41 2.30
CA TRP A 254 15.90 20.22 2.24
C TRP A 254 15.71 19.42 0.94
N ILE A 255 14.49 19.35 0.41
CA ILE A 255 14.19 18.72 -0.90
C ILE A 255 15.10 19.28 -2.01
N LYS A 256 15.43 20.58 -1.97
CA LYS A 256 16.32 21.22 -2.95
C LYS A 256 17.76 20.73 -2.81
N GLY A 257 18.23 20.54 -1.59
CA GLY A 257 19.59 20.06 -1.32
C GLY A 257 19.77 18.55 -1.55
N ASP A 258 18.74 17.77 -1.25
CA ASP A 258 18.81 16.31 -1.22
C ASP A 258 18.40 15.64 -2.54
N THR A 259 17.34 16.12 -3.19
CA THR A 259 16.68 15.34 -4.25
C THR A 259 16.57 16.07 -5.59
N PHE A 260 16.01 17.28 -5.64
CA PHE A 260 15.66 17.93 -6.92
C PHE A 260 16.57 19.11 -7.32
N GLY A 261 17.57 19.43 -6.49
CA GLY A 261 18.55 20.47 -6.77
C GLY A 261 18.10 21.89 -6.36
N PRO A 262 19.03 22.85 -6.32
CA PRO A 262 18.81 24.19 -5.74
C PRO A 262 17.80 25.06 -6.50
N GLN A 263 17.41 24.66 -7.71
CA GLN A 263 16.43 25.38 -8.54
C GLN A 263 15.02 24.78 -8.42
N ALA A 264 14.84 23.71 -7.65
CA ALA A 264 13.52 23.11 -7.46
C ALA A 264 12.58 24.10 -6.74
N GLU A 265 11.36 24.19 -7.25
CA GLU A 265 10.29 24.93 -6.57
C GLU A 265 9.69 24.03 -5.49
N THR A 266 9.63 24.55 -4.27
CA THR A 266 9.11 23.83 -3.11
C THR A 266 8.17 24.71 -2.30
N HIS A 267 7.24 24.08 -1.61
CA HIS A 267 6.09 24.72 -1.01
C HIS A 267 5.81 24.16 0.37
N VAL A 268 5.39 25.03 1.28
CA VAL A 268 4.82 24.62 2.56
C VAL A 268 3.30 24.67 2.43
N CYS A 269 2.64 23.60 2.86
CA CYS A 269 1.18 23.49 2.83
C CYS A 269 0.63 23.24 4.23
N GLU A 270 -0.56 23.77 4.50
CA GLU A 270 -1.41 23.22 5.56
C GLU A 270 -2.03 21.92 5.08
N VAL A 271 -2.10 20.94 5.96
CA VAL A 271 -2.81 19.68 5.74
C VAL A 271 -4.00 19.60 6.67
N TRP A 272 -5.15 19.30 6.09
CA TRP A 272 -6.42 19.15 6.78
C TRP A 272 -6.97 17.75 6.52
N ALA A 273 -7.60 17.14 7.51
CA ALA A 273 -8.54 16.05 7.26
C ALA A 273 -9.87 16.66 6.83
N ARG A 274 -10.43 16.18 5.71
CA ARG A 274 -11.73 16.61 5.16
C ARG A 274 -12.90 16.34 6.11
N ASP A 275 -12.78 15.33 6.96
CA ASP A 275 -13.73 15.05 8.04
C ASP A 275 -12.98 14.53 9.28
N MET A 276 -13.07 15.26 10.39
CA MET A 276 -12.38 14.91 11.63
C MET A 276 -12.99 13.72 12.38
N ASN A 277 -14.27 13.41 12.15
CA ASN A 277 -14.88 12.23 12.75
C ASN A 277 -14.35 10.96 12.08
N LEU A 278 -14.18 10.99 10.75
CA LEU A 278 -13.50 9.92 10.02
C LEU A 278 -12.01 9.87 10.37
N TRP A 279 -11.33 11.02 10.47
CA TRP A 279 -9.93 11.06 10.92
C TRP A 279 -9.74 10.32 12.24
N LYS A 280 -10.59 10.55 13.23
CA LYS A 280 -10.53 9.87 14.55
C LYS A 280 -10.79 8.36 14.49
N GLN A 281 -11.41 7.86 13.41
CA GLN A 281 -11.62 6.43 13.17
C GLN A 281 -10.45 5.75 12.45
N VAL A 282 -9.61 6.52 11.75
CA VAL A 282 -8.38 5.97 11.14
C VAL A 282 -7.49 5.43 12.25
N PRO A 283 -7.04 4.16 12.19
CA PRO A 283 -6.06 3.62 13.13
C PRO A 283 -4.77 4.42 13.13
N LYS A 284 -4.21 4.68 14.31
CA LYS A 284 -2.97 5.46 14.46
C LYS A 284 -2.07 4.82 15.48
N ILE A 285 -0.77 4.89 15.22
CA ILE A 285 0.24 4.33 16.12
C ILE A 285 1.43 5.27 16.23
N TRP A 286 1.96 5.40 17.43
CA TRP A 286 3.28 5.94 17.66
C TRP A 286 4.31 4.82 17.54
N TYR A 287 5.28 5.00 16.66
CA TYR A 287 6.31 4.03 16.35
C TYR A 287 7.62 4.42 17.06
N PRO A 288 8.28 3.48 17.76
CA PRO A 288 9.53 3.77 18.45
C PRO A 288 10.69 3.97 17.46
N GLU A 289 11.49 5.01 17.68
CA GLU A 289 12.61 5.34 16.78
C GLU A 289 13.72 4.27 16.78
N ALA A 290 13.89 3.55 17.89
CA ALA A 290 15.00 2.62 18.10
C ALA A 290 14.88 1.25 17.37
N TYR A 291 13.90 1.06 16.47
CA TYR A 291 13.58 -0.24 15.85
C TYR A 291 13.91 -0.30 14.35
N ASP A 292 14.18 -1.50 13.85
CA ASP A 292 14.77 -1.84 12.54
C ASP A 292 13.82 -1.80 11.33
N HIS A 293 12.63 -1.18 11.45
CA HIS A 293 11.62 -1.19 10.38
C HIS A 293 11.57 0.09 9.53
N GLN A 294 12.62 0.91 9.59
CA GLN A 294 12.80 2.06 8.69
C GLN A 294 13.28 1.59 7.31
N THR A 295 12.89 2.34 6.28
CA THR A 295 13.34 2.16 4.89
C THR A 295 14.46 3.15 4.55
N ASP A 296 15.25 2.83 3.53
CA ASP A 296 16.19 3.78 2.93
C ASP A 296 16.03 3.74 1.41
N ASN A 297 15.13 4.56 0.89
CA ASN A 297 14.81 4.53 -0.55
C ASN A 297 15.89 5.17 -1.44
N LYS A 298 16.91 5.82 -0.87
CA LYS A 298 18.06 6.32 -1.64
C LYS A 298 19.06 5.22 -1.94
N HIS A 299 19.24 4.29 -1.01
CA HIS A 299 20.30 3.28 -1.10
C HIS A 299 19.78 1.85 -1.30
N TRP A 300 18.51 1.60 -1.02
CA TRP A 300 17.91 0.27 -1.16
C TRP A 300 17.13 0.14 -2.46
N ASN A 301 17.06 -1.08 -2.98
CA ASN A 301 16.21 -1.39 -4.13
C ASN A 301 14.73 -1.56 -3.71
N ALA A 302 13.83 -1.62 -4.70
CA ALA A 302 12.39 -1.76 -4.49
C ALA A 302 12.02 -2.99 -3.63
N TRP A 303 12.69 -4.13 -3.86
CA TRP A 303 12.52 -5.35 -3.07
C TRP A 303 12.78 -5.14 -1.58
N GLN A 304 13.93 -4.55 -1.24
CA GLN A 304 14.31 -4.28 0.15
C GLN A 304 13.34 -3.32 0.82
N ILE A 305 12.95 -2.25 0.12
CA ILE A 305 11.99 -1.26 0.62
C ILE A 305 10.63 -1.93 0.87
N ALA A 306 10.14 -2.71 -0.08
CA ALA A 306 8.84 -3.34 0.00
C ALA A 306 8.74 -4.34 1.15
N TRP A 307 9.70 -5.26 1.28
CA TRP A 307 9.71 -6.23 2.37
C TRP A 307 9.87 -5.56 3.74
N ARG A 308 10.67 -4.50 3.83
CA ARG A 308 10.78 -3.71 5.06
C ARG A 308 9.46 -3.05 5.46
N GLN A 309 8.68 -2.57 4.48
CA GLN A 309 7.34 -2.04 4.75
C GLN A 309 6.38 -3.14 5.23
N GLU A 310 6.42 -4.34 4.65
CA GLU A 310 5.57 -5.44 5.11
C GLU A 310 5.97 -5.94 6.51
N ASP A 311 7.27 -5.95 6.86
CA ASP A 311 7.73 -6.25 8.22
C ASP A 311 7.22 -5.22 9.24
N ARG A 312 7.25 -3.93 8.86
CA ARG A 312 6.67 -2.87 9.67
C ARG A 312 5.16 -3.07 9.85
N ASP A 313 4.45 -3.35 8.78
CA ASP A 313 3.00 -3.54 8.78
C ASP A 313 2.61 -4.72 9.70
N ASP A 314 3.33 -5.84 9.63
CA ASP A 314 3.13 -6.99 10.52
C ASP A 314 3.45 -6.68 12.00
N TRP A 315 4.49 -5.88 12.27
CA TRP A 315 4.79 -5.44 13.63
C TRP A 315 3.68 -4.56 14.20
N ILE A 316 3.18 -3.61 13.40
CA ILE A 316 2.09 -2.70 13.79
C ILE A 316 0.79 -3.47 14.04
N GLU A 317 0.51 -4.50 13.22
CA GLU A 317 -0.67 -5.35 13.43
C GLU A 317 -0.59 -6.14 14.75
N LYS A 318 0.60 -6.62 15.14
CA LYS A 318 0.79 -7.25 16.47
C LYS A 318 0.50 -6.30 17.63
N MET A 319 0.61 -4.99 17.41
CA MET A 319 0.21 -3.96 18.38
C MET A 319 -1.28 -3.62 18.33
N GLY A 320 -2.08 -4.34 17.53
CA GLY A 320 -3.53 -4.18 17.42
C GLY A 320 -3.97 -3.06 16.47
N VAL A 321 -3.06 -2.53 15.64
CA VAL A 321 -3.35 -1.44 14.68
C VAL A 321 -3.36 -2.01 13.27
N LYS A 322 -4.48 -1.83 12.55
CA LYS A 322 -4.67 -2.39 11.21
C LYS A 322 -4.47 -1.37 10.11
N ARG A 323 -4.08 -1.84 8.92
CA ARG A 323 -4.03 -1.02 7.71
C ARG A 323 -5.43 -0.70 7.18
N PRO A 324 -5.61 0.47 6.53
CA PRO A 324 -4.65 1.59 6.48
C PRO A 324 -4.53 2.30 7.83
N TYR A 325 -3.33 2.78 8.18
CA TYR A 325 -3.06 3.50 9.43
C TYR A 325 -2.28 4.80 9.18
N VAL A 326 -2.17 5.63 10.22
CA VAL A 326 -1.24 6.78 10.29
C VAL A 326 -0.15 6.46 11.30
N LEU A 327 1.10 6.70 10.92
CA LEU A 327 2.26 6.46 11.77
C LEU A 327 2.78 7.78 12.33
N PHE A 328 3.06 7.82 13.62
CA PHE A 328 3.76 8.91 14.29
C PHE A 328 5.13 8.41 14.73
N SER A 329 6.14 9.25 14.69
CA SER A 329 7.48 8.88 15.18
C SER A 329 8.24 10.11 15.71
N ARG A 330 9.41 9.87 16.31
CA ARG A 330 10.32 10.90 16.81
C ARG A 330 11.61 10.88 16.01
N HIS A 331 11.83 11.85 15.13
CA HIS A 331 13.05 11.89 14.32
C HIS A 331 14.20 12.58 15.06
N HIS A 332 15.41 12.06 14.92
CA HIS A 332 16.62 12.67 15.46
C HIS A 332 16.96 14.02 14.82
N TRP A 333 17.60 14.92 15.57
CA TRP A 333 18.10 16.16 15.00
C TRP A 333 19.06 15.90 13.84
N MET A 334 18.89 16.68 12.76
CA MET A 334 19.82 16.79 11.65
C MET A 334 20.39 18.21 11.60
N GLU A 335 21.53 18.39 10.95
CA GLU A 335 22.12 19.71 10.75
C GLU A 335 21.10 20.67 10.14
N ASP A 336 21.14 21.93 10.59
CA ASP A 336 20.24 23.02 10.19
C ASP A 336 18.75 22.86 10.53
N MET A 337 18.35 21.80 11.25
CA MET A 337 16.98 21.71 11.76
C MET A 337 16.66 22.88 12.70
N PRO A 338 15.47 23.50 12.61
CA PRO A 338 15.06 24.61 13.45
C PRO A 338 14.63 24.19 14.87
N ILE A 339 15.33 23.21 15.46
CA ILE A 339 15.20 22.81 16.86
C ILE A 339 16.59 22.71 17.50
N PRO A 340 16.71 22.83 18.83
CA PRO A 340 18.00 22.71 19.50
C PRO A 340 18.70 21.37 19.23
N GLN A 341 20.02 21.40 19.06
CA GLN A 341 20.83 20.21 18.85
C GLN A 341 20.58 19.16 19.94
N GLY A 342 20.43 17.90 19.52
CA GLY A 342 20.16 16.77 20.41
C GLY A 342 18.68 16.58 20.79
N GLN A 343 17.79 17.51 20.41
CA GLN A 343 16.35 17.28 20.51
C GLN A 343 15.81 16.43 19.35
N ARG A 344 14.56 16.00 19.48
CA ARG A 344 13.82 15.30 18.43
C ARG A 344 12.55 16.06 18.09
N PHE A 345 12.04 15.89 16.87
CA PHE A 345 10.74 16.45 16.46
C PHE A 345 9.71 15.34 16.22
N ASN A 346 8.42 15.69 16.20
CA ASN A 346 7.36 14.72 15.89
C ASN A 346 7.10 14.69 14.39
N GLU A 347 7.05 13.49 13.85
CA GLU A 347 6.77 13.25 12.45
C GLU A 347 5.47 12.45 12.34
N MET A 348 4.56 12.87 11.45
CA MET A 348 3.37 12.10 11.08
C MET A 348 3.49 11.64 9.63
N VAL A 349 3.27 10.36 9.39
CA VAL A 349 3.40 9.71 8.10
C VAL A 349 2.03 9.19 7.67
N VAL A 350 1.54 9.68 6.54
CA VAL A 350 0.21 9.34 6.02
C VAL A 350 0.36 8.63 4.67
N TYR A 351 -0.02 7.35 4.61
CA TYR A 351 0.10 6.53 3.39
C TYR A 351 -1.02 6.79 2.38
N ARG A 352 -0.78 6.43 1.11
CA ARG A 352 -1.64 6.70 -0.06
C ARG A 352 -3.13 6.53 0.21
N GLN A 353 -3.53 5.40 0.79
CA GLN A 353 -4.95 5.09 1.03
C GLN A 353 -5.64 6.09 1.98
N VAL A 354 -4.93 6.59 3.00
CA VAL A 354 -5.45 7.64 3.90
C VAL A 354 -5.38 9.01 3.22
N GLN A 355 -4.33 9.28 2.43
CA GLN A 355 -4.20 10.49 1.64
C GLN A 355 -5.42 10.68 0.71
N ASP A 356 -5.67 9.69 -0.14
CA ASP A 356 -6.81 9.64 -1.07
C ASP A 356 -8.16 9.76 -0.36
N ALA A 357 -8.27 9.10 0.80
CA ALA A 357 -9.53 8.99 1.51
C ALA A 357 -9.91 10.25 2.27
N LEU A 358 -8.95 11.03 2.78
CA LEU A 358 -9.27 12.08 3.76
C LEU A 358 -8.52 13.39 3.61
N LEU A 359 -7.41 13.49 2.88
CA LEU A 359 -6.62 14.73 2.96
C LEU A 359 -7.16 15.85 2.06
N LEU A 360 -6.96 17.08 2.56
CA LEU A 360 -7.05 18.33 1.84
C LEU A 360 -5.76 19.11 2.12
N THR A 361 -5.04 19.44 1.06
CA THR A 361 -3.78 20.19 1.14
C THR A 361 -4.02 21.60 0.62
N ILE A 362 -3.62 22.62 1.40
CA ILE A 362 -3.78 24.04 1.07
C ILE A 362 -2.39 24.69 1.06
N PRO A 363 -1.88 25.14 -0.11
CA PRO A 363 -0.57 25.78 -0.18
C PRO A 363 -0.57 27.12 0.54
N LEU A 364 0.52 27.41 1.24
CA LEU A 364 0.76 28.69 1.90
C LEU A 364 1.63 29.60 1.03
N LYS A 365 1.31 30.89 1.05
CA LYS A 365 2.22 31.93 0.55
C LYS A 365 3.39 32.15 1.52
N PRO A 366 4.55 32.62 1.06
CA PRO A 366 5.72 32.84 1.91
C PRO A 366 5.43 33.67 3.18
N GLU A 367 4.66 34.75 3.06
CA GLU A 367 4.28 35.58 4.20
C GLU A 367 3.40 34.86 5.22
N GLN A 368 2.59 33.89 4.77
CA GLN A 368 1.76 33.06 5.64
C GLN A 368 2.62 32.05 6.38
N VAL A 369 3.62 31.44 5.72
CA VAL A 369 4.57 30.52 6.37
C VAL A 369 5.28 31.23 7.53
N VAL A 370 5.82 32.43 7.28
CA VAL A 370 6.49 33.25 8.31
C VAL A 370 5.54 33.57 9.47
N ALA A 371 4.27 33.88 9.18
CA ALA A 371 3.28 34.13 10.22
C ALA A 371 2.96 32.88 11.05
N LYS A 372 2.87 31.70 10.43
CA LYS A 372 2.60 30.43 11.12
C LYS A 372 3.75 30.01 12.03
N ILE A 373 4.99 30.17 11.58
CA ILE A 373 6.19 29.91 12.39
C ILE A 373 6.17 30.75 13.68
N LYS A 374 5.68 31.98 13.62
CA LYS A 374 5.55 32.86 14.80
C LYS A 374 4.35 32.52 15.70
N GLY A 375 3.38 31.76 15.20
CA GLY A 375 2.09 31.50 15.86
C GLY A 375 2.08 30.35 16.86
N GLY A 376 3.18 29.60 16.99
CA GLY A 376 3.25 28.37 17.78
C GLY A 376 2.49 27.20 17.14
N TYR A 377 2.63 26.02 17.73
CA TYR A 377 1.99 24.79 17.25
C TYR A 377 1.61 23.89 18.44
N LYS A 378 0.72 22.92 18.21
CA LYS A 378 0.39 21.87 19.17
C LYS A 378 1.11 20.60 18.78
N ALA A 379 1.91 20.06 19.69
CA ALA A 379 2.72 18.90 19.37
C ALA A 379 1.88 17.63 19.26
N TYR A 380 2.24 16.70 18.36
CA TYR A 380 1.43 15.48 18.15
C TYR A 380 1.31 14.58 19.39
N HIS A 381 2.32 14.56 20.28
CA HIS A 381 2.23 13.76 21.51
C HIS A 381 1.12 14.29 22.45
N GLU A 382 0.76 15.57 22.37
CA GLU A 382 -0.37 16.15 23.11
C GLU A 382 -1.74 15.74 22.52
N LEU A 383 -1.76 15.12 21.33
CA LEU A 383 -2.97 14.69 20.63
C LEU A 383 -3.26 13.19 20.78
N VAL A 384 -2.43 12.45 21.51
CA VAL A 384 -2.55 10.99 21.67
C VAL A 384 -3.97 10.58 22.10
N LYS A 385 -4.52 11.24 23.12
CA LYS A 385 -5.88 10.98 23.60
C LYS A 385 -6.95 11.47 22.62
N ASP A 386 -6.78 12.67 22.07
CA ASP A 386 -7.78 13.32 21.21
C ASP A 386 -7.97 12.60 19.87
N TRP A 387 -6.90 11.96 19.37
CA TRP A 387 -6.85 11.30 18.06
C TRP A 387 -6.84 9.77 18.14
N ASN A 388 -7.00 9.21 19.35
CA ASN A 388 -6.96 7.78 19.63
C ASN A 388 -5.68 7.10 19.11
N ILE A 389 -4.52 7.69 19.40
CA ILE A 389 -3.23 7.17 18.96
C ILE A 389 -2.79 6.05 19.91
N VAL A 390 -2.50 4.87 19.36
CA VAL A 390 -1.90 3.77 20.11
C VAL A 390 -0.44 4.12 20.40
N VAL A 391 -0.04 4.01 21.67
CA VAL A 391 1.35 4.23 22.11
C VAL A 391 1.86 2.94 22.75
N PRO A 392 2.59 2.11 21.99
CA PRO A 392 3.17 0.86 22.47
C PRO A 392 4.13 1.07 23.66
N PRO A 393 4.30 0.08 24.55
CA PRO A 393 5.27 0.15 25.65
C PRO A 393 6.67 0.56 25.19
N GLU A 394 7.14 0.02 24.07
CA GLU A 394 8.45 0.27 23.46
C GLU A 394 8.63 1.75 23.11
N THR A 395 7.56 2.43 22.68
CA THR A 395 7.59 3.88 22.43
C THR A 395 7.74 4.68 23.72
N ARG A 396 7.09 4.24 24.80
CA ARG A 396 7.21 4.91 26.12
C ARG A 396 8.61 4.73 26.68
N GLU A 397 9.19 3.54 26.52
CA GLU A 397 10.56 3.24 26.90
C GLU A 397 11.57 4.05 26.09
N ASP A 398 11.40 4.14 24.76
CA ASP A 398 12.24 5.01 23.92
C ASP A 398 12.18 6.46 24.40
N SER A 399 10.98 7.02 24.59
CA SER A 399 10.81 8.40 25.08
C SER A 399 11.49 8.64 26.44
N LYS A 400 11.39 7.68 27.38
CA LYS A 400 12.09 7.74 28.68
C LYS A 400 13.60 7.66 28.54
N SER A 401 14.10 6.78 27.67
CA SER A 401 15.55 6.59 27.43
C SER A 401 16.21 7.84 26.86
N LYS A 402 15.43 8.68 26.16
CA LYS A 402 15.86 9.99 25.62
C LYS A 402 15.56 11.16 26.56
N GLY A 403 15.01 10.92 27.76
CA GLY A 403 14.73 11.94 28.76
C GLY A 403 13.52 12.83 28.47
N GLU A 404 12.68 12.48 27.49
CA GLU A 404 11.57 13.34 27.04
C GLU A 404 10.28 13.14 27.87
N ASN A 405 10.04 11.93 28.38
CA ASN A 405 8.86 11.57 29.18
C ASN A 405 7.49 11.99 28.58
N LEU A 406 7.35 11.97 27.24
CA LEU A 406 6.19 12.51 26.52
C LEU A 406 4.88 11.73 26.73
N PHE A 407 5.01 10.47 27.14
CA PHE A 407 3.90 9.51 27.27
C PHE A 407 3.81 8.92 28.67
N ALA A 408 4.27 9.66 29.69
CA ALA A 408 4.25 9.22 31.08
C ALA A 408 2.82 9.07 31.63
#